data_AF-A0A7S2VVQ2-F1
#
_entry.id   AF-A0A7S2VVQ2-F1
#
_cell.length_a   1.000
_cell.length_b   1.000
_cell.length_c   1.000
_cell.angle_alpha   90.00
_cell.angle_beta   90.00
_cell.angle_gamma   90.00
#
_symmetry.space_group_name_H-M   'P 1'
#
loop_
_entity.id
_entity.type
_entity.pdbx_description
1 polymer ?
#
loop_
_entity_poly.entity_id
_entity_poly.type
_entity_poly.pdbx_seq_one_letter_code
_entity_poly.pdbx_strand_id
1 'polypeptide(L)'
;GVFALGWAAVFALGCAAQGNLTITGGSATFNKASADGGAVRGEWLNTQSTASQYLHVTDYTIHDNTANQGGAVAAFWLPPVRGRMSLQRITAYKNNATIFGGAFYMYGCTGDMPISNSNFTANSG
;
A
#
# COMPACT_ATOMS: atom_id res chain seq x y z
N GLY A 1 11.95 2.74 14.53
CA GLY A 1 11.01 1.96 15.35
C GLY A 1 9.62 2.52 15.17
N VAL A 2 8.64 1.65 14.93
CA VAL A 2 7.23 1.76 15.35
C VAL A 2 6.72 0.32 15.47
N PHE A 3 6.07 0.00 16.60
CA PHE A 3 5.46 -1.28 16.93
C PHE A 3 3.92 -1.19 16.83
N ALA A 4 3.30 -2.36 16.64
CA ALA A 4 2.02 -2.86 17.19
C ALA A 4 0.74 -2.84 16.31
N LEU A 5 0.23 -4.08 16.07
CA LEU A 5 -1.15 -4.60 16.17
C LEU A 5 -1.56 -5.56 15.02
N GLY A 6 -0.94 -6.74 14.87
CA GLY A 6 -1.55 -7.84 14.09
C GLY A 6 -1.64 -7.69 12.56
N TRP A 7 -0.84 -6.79 11.97
CA TRP A 7 -0.76 -6.60 10.51
C TRP A 7 0.48 -7.33 10.00
N ALA A 8 0.33 -8.25 9.04
CA ALA A 8 1.49 -8.99 8.49
C ALA A 8 2.13 -8.31 7.26
N ALA A 9 1.89 -7.01 7.06
CA ALA A 9 2.57 -6.25 6.03
C ALA A 9 4.07 -6.13 6.35
N VAL A 10 4.93 -6.35 5.36
CA VAL A 10 6.39 -6.14 5.47
C VAL A 10 6.71 -4.69 5.82
N PHE A 11 5.96 -3.75 5.24
CA PHE A 11 6.04 -2.32 5.55
C PHE A 11 4.68 -1.82 6.00
N ALA A 12 4.58 -1.37 7.26
CA ALA A 12 3.37 -0.75 7.79
C ALA A 12 3.70 0.67 8.27
N LEU A 13 2.95 1.64 7.76
CA LEU A 13 2.92 2.99 8.28
C LEU A 13 1.52 3.27 8.78
N GLY A 14 1.36 3.32 10.11
CA GLY A 14 0.21 3.92 10.76
C GLY A 14 0.71 5.18 11.45
N CYS A 15 0.66 6.32 10.77
CA CYS A 15 1.14 7.56 11.37
C CYS A 15 0.00 8.54 11.59
N ALA A 16 -0.18 8.93 12.86
CA ALA A 16 -0.93 10.13 13.23
C ALA A 16 -0.10 11.41 12.96
N ALA A 17 1.17 11.29 12.60
CA ALA A 17 2.07 12.40 12.30
C ALA A 17 2.37 12.46 10.81
N GLN A 18 2.44 13.66 10.23
CA GLN A 18 2.74 13.91 8.83
C GLN A 18 3.96 13.12 8.35
N GLY A 19 3.84 12.39 7.24
CA GLY A 19 4.95 11.63 6.69
C GLY A 19 4.68 11.04 5.32
N ASN A 20 5.71 11.04 4.49
CA ASN A 20 5.72 10.36 3.20
C ASN A 20 6.43 9.00 3.37
N LEU A 21 5.91 7.97 2.71
CA LEU A 21 6.57 6.68 2.58
C LEU A 21 7.15 6.56 1.18
N THR A 22 8.47 6.39 1.10
CA THR A 22 9.13 5.97 -0.13
C THR A 22 9.73 4.59 0.07
N ILE A 23 9.32 3.64 -0.78
CA ILE A 23 9.88 2.29 -0.85
C ILE A 23 10.56 2.18 -2.22
N THR A 24 11.85 1.88 -2.21
CA THR A 24 12.66 1.81 -3.43
C THR A 24 13.48 0.54 -3.42
N GLY A 25 13.36 -0.28 -4.46
CA GLY A 25 14.21 -1.45 -4.65
C GLY A 25 13.83 -2.62 -3.72
N GLY A 26 13.72 -3.81 -4.29
CA GLY A 26 13.60 -5.06 -3.53
C GLY A 26 12.36 -5.88 -3.87
N SER A 27 12.01 -6.79 -2.96
CA SER A 27 10.88 -7.70 -3.14
C SER A 27 10.17 -8.07 -1.85
N ALA A 28 8.86 -8.28 -1.94
CA ALA A 28 8.03 -8.79 -0.86
C ALA A 28 7.18 -9.96 -1.36
N THR A 29 7.38 -11.13 -0.76
CA THR A 29 6.90 -12.40 -1.31
C THR A 29 6.30 -13.28 -0.23
N PHE A 30 5.23 -14.02 -0.54
CA PHE A 30 4.65 -15.04 0.35
C PHE A 30 4.14 -14.52 1.71
N ASN A 31 3.78 -13.24 1.80
CA ASN A 31 3.22 -12.66 3.01
C ASN A 31 1.72 -12.99 3.13
N LYS A 32 1.27 -13.27 4.35
CA LYS A 32 -0.15 -13.49 4.67
C LYS A 32 -0.59 -12.50 5.74
N ALA A 33 -1.13 -11.37 5.32
CA ALA A 33 -1.77 -10.42 6.22
C ALA A 33 -3.16 -10.91 6.61
N SER A 34 -3.42 -10.98 7.92
CA SER A 34 -4.77 -11.16 8.47
C SER A 34 -5.65 -9.91 8.27
N ALA A 35 -5.04 -8.80 7.85
CA ALA A 35 -5.67 -7.52 7.56
C ALA A 35 -5.23 -7.05 6.16
N ASP A 36 -5.00 -5.75 5.95
CA ASP A 36 -4.76 -5.17 4.63
C ASP A 36 -3.27 -5.05 4.28
N GLY A 37 -2.97 -4.99 2.98
CA GLY A 37 -1.65 -4.67 2.46
C GLY A 37 -0.67 -5.81 2.65
N GLY A 38 -0.80 -6.88 1.85
CA GLY A 38 -0.05 -8.12 2.07
C GLY A 38 1.46 -7.91 2.17
N ALA A 39 2.02 -6.98 1.39
CA ALA A 39 3.40 -6.51 1.53
C ALA A 39 3.51 -5.11 2.14
N VAL A 40 2.69 -4.17 1.71
CA VAL A 40 2.76 -2.77 2.16
C VAL A 40 1.40 -2.30 2.63
N ARG A 41 1.34 -1.73 3.83
CA ARG A 41 0.18 -1.04 4.34
C ARG A 41 0.53 0.40 4.71
N GLY A 42 -0.14 1.35 4.08
CA GLY A 42 -0.09 2.75 4.46
C GLY A 42 -1.43 3.18 5.06
N GLU A 43 -1.42 3.79 6.22
CA GLU A 43 -2.61 4.32 6.88
C GLU A 43 -2.30 5.68 7.50
N TRP A 44 -3.11 6.65 7.10
CA TRP A 44 -2.94 8.06 7.42
C TRP A 44 -4.25 8.61 7.97
N LEU A 45 -4.24 8.86 9.28
CA LEU A 45 -5.44 9.16 10.09
C LEU A 45 -5.42 10.55 10.73
N ASN A 46 -4.48 11.42 10.36
CA ASN A 46 -4.32 12.70 11.05
C ASN A 46 -5.41 13.71 10.68
N THR A 47 -6.35 13.94 11.60
CA THR A 47 -7.47 14.87 11.44
C THR A 47 -7.08 16.36 11.46
N GLN A 48 -5.85 16.69 11.82
CA GLN A 48 -5.38 18.08 11.99
C GLN A 48 -4.45 18.57 10.89
N SER A 49 -4.13 17.74 9.90
CA SER A 49 -3.20 18.09 8.83
C SER A 49 -3.89 18.21 7.47
N THR A 50 -3.76 19.37 6.84
CA THR A 50 -4.11 19.58 5.43
C THR A 50 -2.97 19.23 4.46
N ALA A 51 -1.78 18.93 4.98
CA ALA A 51 -0.62 18.56 4.17
C ALA A 51 -0.90 17.28 3.38
N SER A 52 -0.53 17.29 2.10
CA SER A 52 -0.63 16.10 1.24
C SER A 52 0.38 15.05 1.71
N GLN A 53 -0.09 13.81 1.89
CA GLN A 53 0.75 12.69 2.29
C GLN A 53 0.90 11.72 1.12
N TYR A 54 2.10 11.16 0.98
CA TYR A 54 2.48 10.47 -0.23
C TYR A 54 3.03 9.07 0.05
N LEU A 55 2.53 8.09 -0.72
CA LEU A 55 3.11 6.76 -0.84
C LEU A 55 3.76 6.63 -2.23
N HIS A 56 5.08 6.57 -2.26
CA HIS A 56 5.85 6.26 -3.45
C HIS A 56 6.41 4.84 -3.34
N VAL A 57 6.09 3.98 -4.29
CA VAL A 57 6.75 2.68 -4.43
C VAL A 57 7.41 2.65 -5.81
N THR A 58 8.70 2.34 -5.84
CA THR A 58 9.45 2.23 -7.09
C THR A 58 10.41 1.04 -7.11
N ASP A 59 10.62 0.47 -8.30
CA ASP A 59 11.60 -0.58 -8.56
C ASP A 59 11.42 -1.81 -7.66
N TYR A 60 10.17 -2.27 -7.53
CA TYR A 60 9.82 -3.27 -6.53
C TYR A 60 9.02 -4.42 -7.12
N THR A 61 9.31 -5.64 -6.64
CA THR A 61 8.58 -6.85 -7.05
C THR A 61 7.74 -7.37 -5.88
N ILE A 62 6.43 -7.49 -6.05
CA ILE A 62 5.51 -7.94 -5.00
C ILE A 62 4.71 -9.14 -5.49
N HIS A 63 4.86 -10.31 -4.87
CA HIS A 63 4.16 -11.48 -5.37
C HIS A 63 3.77 -12.54 -4.36
N ASP A 64 2.78 -13.36 -4.74
CA ASP A 64 2.27 -14.48 -3.94
C ASP A 64 1.85 -14.06 -2.51
N ASN A 65 1.36 -12.83 -2.35
CA ASN A 65 0.89 -12.32 -1.06
C ASN A 65 -0.62 -12.46 -0.92
N THR A 66 -1.12 -12.58 0.32
CA THR A 66 -2.55 -12.60 0.62
C THR A 66 -2.90 -11.57 1.69
N ALA A 67 -4.00 -10.84 1.50
CA ALA A 67 -4.53 -9.87 2.44
C ALA A 67 -6.07 -9.78 2.34
N ASN A 68 -6.70 -9.00 3.23
CA ASN A 68 -8.12 -8.65 3.09
C ASN A 68 -8.33 -7.66 1.96
N GLN A 69 -7.61 -6.54 2.00
CA GLN A 69 -7.58 -5.55 0.93
C GLN A 69 -6.14 -5.33 0.49
N GLY A 70 -5.92 -5.12 -0.82
CA GLY A 70 -4.59 -4.80 -1.33
C GLY A 70 -3.64 -5.99 -1.15
N GLY A 71 -3.84 -7.07 -1.91
CA GLY A 71 -3.05 -8.29 -1.74
C GLY A 71 -1.53 -8.04 -1.79
N ALA A 72 -1.09 -7.05 -2.55
CA ALA A 72 0.26 -6.48 -2.48
C ALA A 72 0.31 -5.24 -1.57
N VAL A 73 -0.44 -4.18 -1.90
CA VAL A 73 -0.35 -2.89 -1.21
C VAL A 73 -1.75 -2.38 -0.87
N ALA A 74 -1.95 -1.94 0.36
CA ALA A 74 -3.15 -1.23 0.78
C ALA A 74 -2.81 0.15 1.32
N ALA A 75 -3.54 1.18 0.91
CA ALA A 75 -3.34 2.53 1.41
C ALA A 75 -4.66 3.23 1.78
N PHE A 76 -4.71 3.81 2.98
CA PHE A 76 -5.90 4.45 3.52
C PHE A 76 -5.59 5.88 3.94
N TRP A 77 -6.34 6.82 3.37
CA TRP A 77 -6.35 8.22 3.78
C TRP A 77 -7.75 8.57 4.24
N LEU A 78 -7.93 8.93 5.52
CA LEU A 78 -9.22 9.35 6.03
C LEU A 78 -9.33 10.87 6.06
N PRO A 79 -10.53 11.45 5.81
CA PRO A 79 -10.73 12.89 5.88
C PRO A 79 -10.23 13.51 7.20
N PRO A 80 -9.64 14.72 7.16
CA PRO A 80 -9.50 15.62 6.02
C PRO A 80 -8.21 15.41 5.20
N VAL A 81 -7.49 14.31 5.42
CA VAL A 81 -6.18 14.06 4.79
C VAL A 81 -6.36 13.88 3.28
N ARG A 82 -5.49 14.55 2.51
CA ARG A 82 -5.37 14.37 1.07
C ARG A 82 -4.20 13.44 0.77
N GLY A 83 -4.51 12.23 0.35
CA GLY A 83 -3.53 11.22 -0.01
C GLY A 83 -3.14 11.24 -1.47
N ARG A 84 -1.89 10.93 -1.78
CA ARG A 84 -1.41 10.64 -3.14
C ARG A 84 -0.61 9.35 -3.13
N MET A 85 -0.69 8.59 -4.22
CA MET A 85 0.14 7.42 -4.46
C MET A 85 0.84 7.52 -5.81
N SER A 86 2.06 7.01 -5.90
CA SER A 86 2.71 6.71 -7.17
C SER A 86 3.36 5.35 -7.16
N LEU A 87 3.19 4.63 -8.26
CA LEU A 87 3.77 3.32 -8.49
C LEU A 87 4.59 3.37 -9.77
N GLN A 88 5.89 3.16 -9.66
CA GLN A 88 6.78 3.22 -10.81
C GLN A 88 7.63 1.96 -10.91
N ARG A 89 7.72 1.33 -12.09
CA ARG A 89 8.56 0.13 -12.27
C ARG A 89 8.23 -0.97 -11.26
N ILE A 90 6.94 -1.21 -11.05
CA ILE A 90 6.46 -2.24 -10.12
C ILE A 90 6.09 -3.50 -10.89
N THR A 91 6.52 -4.65 -10.39
CA THR A 91 5.99 -5.94 -10.84
C THR A 91 5.14 -6.53 -9.72
N ALA A 92 3.82 -6.61 -9.90
CA ALA A 92 2.95 -7.31 -8.96
C ALA A 92 2.32 -8.55 -9.60
N TYR A 93 2.58 -9.74 -9.06
CA TYR A 93 1.98 -10.97 -9.61
C TYR A 93 1.47 -11.94 -8.54
N LYS A 94 0.37 -12.66 -8.83
CA LYS A 94 -0.21 -13.66 -7.90
C LYS A 94 -0.54 -13.14 -6.50
N ASN A 95 -0.84 -11.86 -6.36
CA ASN A 95 -1.32 -11.32 -5.10
C ASN A 95 -2.85 -11.51 -5.02
N ASN A 96 -3.32 -11.92 -3.83
CA ASN A 96 -4.72 -12.22 -3.59
C ASN A 96 -5.28 -11.33 -2.48
N ALA A 97 -6.37 -10.62 -2.77
CA ALA A 97 -7.21 -9.97 -1.75
C ALA A 97 -8.49 -10.78 -1.55
N THR A 98 -9.07 -10.78 -0.35
CA THR A 98 -10.37 -11.44 -0.10
C THR A 98 -11.55 -10.50 -0.27
N ILE A 99 -11.32 -9.18 -0.26
CA ILE A 99 -12.37 -8.16 -0.33
C ILE A 99 -12.17 -7.25 -1.55
N PHE A 100 -11.04 -6.53 -1.63
CA PHE A 100 -10.80 -5.57 -2.71
C PHE A 100 -9.33 -5.45 -3.07
N GLY A 101 -9.05 -5.23 -4.36
CA GLY A 101 -7.75 -4.83 -4.85
C GLY A 101 -6.70 -5.94 -4.77
N GLY A 102 -6.79 -6.93 -5.66
CA GLY A 102 -5.92 -8.10 -5.64
C GLY A 102 -4.42 -7.79 -5.56
N ALA A 103 -3.97 -6.76 -6.27
CA ALA A 103 -2.64 -6.19 -6.06
C ALA A 103 -2.71 -4.94 -5.18
N PHE A 104 -3.38 -3.89 -5.62
CA PHE A 104 -3.42 -2.60 -4.92
C PHE A 104 -4.83 -2.27 -4.49
N TYR A 105 -4.98 -1.82 -3.24
CA TYR A 105 -6.22 -1.22 -2.75
C TYR A 105 -5.92 0.14 -2.16
N MET A 106 -6.77 1.12 -2.48
CA MET A 106 -6.62 2.47 -1.96
C MET A 106 -7.97 3.07 -1.61
N TYR A 107 -8.00 3.78 -0.49
CA TYR A 107 -9.18 4.46 0.00
C TYR A 107 -8.87 5.91 0.38
N GLY A 108 -9.71 6.84 -0.05
CA GLY A 108 -9.59 8.28 0.25
C GLY A 108 -8.38 8.98 -0.37
N CYS A 109 -7.78 8.38 -1.41
CA CYS A 109 -6.78 9.06 -2.24
C CYS A 109 -7.44 10.24 -2.98
N THR A 110 -6.75 11.38 -3.07
CA THR A 110 -7.26 12.57 -3.75
C THR A 110 -6.26 13.06 -4.79
N GLY A 111 -6.71 13.27 -6.02
CA GLY A 111 -5.87 13.68 -7.15
C GLY A 111 -5.30 12.50 -7.92
N ASP A 112 -4.32 12.80 -8.78
CA ASP A 112 -3.78 11.84 -9.74
C ASP A 112 -2.90 10.78 -9.07
N MET A 113 -2.94 9.59 -9.66
CA MET A 113 -2.19 8.43 -9.23
C MET A 113 -1.37 7.89 -10.39
N PRO A 114 -0.15 8.42 -10.60
CA PRO A 114 0.68 7.95 -11.67
C PRO A 114 1.11 6.50 -11.41
N ILE A 115 0.76 5.64 -12.36
CA ILE A 115 1.28 4.28 -12.47
C ILE A 115 2.03 4.22 -13.80
N SER A 116 3.33 3.94 -13.76
CA SER A 116 4.16 3.94 -14.97
C SER A 116 5.17 2.79 -14.97
N ASN A 117 5.38 2.20 -16.15
CA ASN A 117 6.35 1.13 -16.37
C ASN A 117 6.14 -0.08 -15.43
N SER A 118 4.89 -0.33 -15.03
CA SER A 118 4.55 -1.38 -14.07
C SER A 118 3.82 -2.52 -14.77
N ASN A 119 4.00 -3.74 -14.26
CA ASN A 119 3.37 -4.95 -14.74
C ASN A 119 2.52 -5.59 -13.64
N PHE A 120 1.27 -5.94 -13.98
CA PHE A 120 0.33 -6.55 -13.05
C PHE A 120 -0.30 -7.79 -13.67
N THR A 121 0.04 -8.99 -13.17
CA THR A 121 -0.41 -10.25 -13.78
C THR A 121 -0.92 -11.24 -12.73
N ALA A 122 -2.01 -11.95 -13.05
CA ALA A 122 -2.56 -13.00 -12.20
C ALA A 122 -2.86 -12.57 -10.74
N ASN A 123 -3.21 -11.30 -10.51
CA ASN A 123 -3.67 -10.84 -9.20
C ASN A 123 -5.20 -10.99 -9.12
N SER A 124 -5.72 -11.44 -7.99
CA SER A 124 -7.15 -11.68 -7.77
C SER A 124 -7.64 -10.96 -6.52
N GLY A 125 -8.86 -10.43 -6.54
CA GLY A 125 -9.45 -9.69 -5.42
C GLY A 125 -10.95 -9.80 -5.42
#